data_AF-A0A183DBL8-F1
#
_entry.id   AF-A0A183DBL8-F1
#
_cell.length_a   1.000
_cell.length_b   1.000
_cell.length_c   1.000
_cell.angle_alpha   90.00
_cell.angle_beta   90.00
_cell.angle_gamma   90.00
#
_symmetry.space_group_name_H-M   'P 1'
#
loop_
_entity.id
_entity.type
_entity.pdbx_description
1 polymer ?
#
loop_
_entity_poly.entity_id
_entity_poly.type
_entity_poly.pdbx_seq_one_letter_code
_entity_poly.pdbx_strand_id
1 'polypeptide(L)'
;MSEDYIQYEEKVDFGAHLNYETPLARFLAMASNICRKNLAHCGRQFSYCDEVAVGIVINPQIITECKFLKASVELNGSSTRGQVVCDWTDHHTAVSGVTHSTKAPSEKRASKMIKFVVSYDAVTLNKLVCDAVKKSEQTLPSAPVPV
;
A
#
# COMPACT_ATOMS: atom_id res chain seq x y z
N MET A 1 15.30 17.60 0.25
CA MET A 1 14.47 16.44 -0.12
C MET A 1 15.41 15.27 -0.28
N SER A 2 15.19 14.15 0.40
CA SER A 2 16.11 13.00 0.37
C SER A 2 16.12 12.34 -1.02
N GLU A 3 17.31 11.95 -1.47
CA GLU A 3 17.58 11.37 -2.79
C GLU A 3 16.78 10.08 -3.08
N ASP A 4 16.28 9.40 -2.05
CA ASP A 4 15.55 8.13 -2.18
C ASP A 4 14.17 8.24 -2.83
N TYR A 5 13.50 9.40 -2.77
CA TYR A 5 12.16 9.57 -3.37
C TYR A 5 12.18 9.59 -4.90
N ILE A 6 13.30 10.00 -5.50
CA ILE A 6 13.43 10.17 -6.95
C ILE A 6 13.52 8.80 -7.65
N GLN A 7 14.02 7.77 -6.98
CA GLN A 7 14.29 6.46 -7.61
C GLN A 7 13.06 5.63 -8.01
N TYR A 8 11.87 5.88 -7.45
CA TYR A 8 10.70 5.01 -7.69
C TYR A 8 9.88 5.41 -8.92
N GLU A 9 9.66 6.70 -9.14
CA GLU A 9 8.92 7.21 -10.31
C GLU A 9 9.72 7.02 -11.62
N GLU A 10 11.05 6.85 -11.54
CA GLU A 10 11.90 6.51 -12.69
C GLU A 10 11.78 5.04 -13.13
N LYS A 11 11.43 4.12 -12.21
CA LYS A 11 11.41 2.67 -12.47
C LYS A 11 10.05 2.16 -12.96
N VAL A 12 8.97 2.91 -12.71
CA VAL A 12 7.60 2.49 -13.01
C VAL A 12 6.84 3.64 -13.67
N ASP A 13 6.34 3.40 -14.88
CA ASP A 13 5.30 4.23 -15.48
C ASP A 13 3.93 3.78 -14.95
N PHE A 14 3.39 4.55 -13.99
CA PHE A 14 2.09 4.27 -13.37
C PHE A 14 0.92 4.56 -14.32
N GLY A 15 1.16 5.25 -15.45
CA GLY A 15 0.16 5.52 -16.48
C GLY A 15 0.11 4.48 -17.59
N ALA A 16 1.09 3.58 -17.70
CA ALA A 16 1.23 2.67 -18.83
C ALA A 16 -0.04 1.84 -19.13
N HIS A 17 -0.70 1.33 -18.08
CA HIS A 17 -1.91 0.50 -18.20
C HIS A 17 -3.12 1.26 -18.76
N LEU A 18 -3.10 2.60 -18.72
CA LEU A 18 -4.16 3.47 -19.24
C LEU A 18 -4.12 3.63 -20.76
N ASN A 19 -3.00 3.27 -21.38
CA ASN A 19 -2.78 3.41 -22.82
C ASN A 19 -3.23 2.18 -23.62
N TYR A 20 -3.79 1.16 -22.95
CA TYR A 20 -4.35 0.00 -23.65
C TYR A 20 -5.69 0.34 -24.30
N GLU A 21 -6.00 -0.35 -25.40
CA GLU A 21 -7.24 -0.13 -26.17
C GLU A 21 -8.48 -0.81 -25.56
N THR A 22 -8.50 -1.05 -24.25
CA THR A 22 -9.62 -1.73 -23.58
C THR A 22 -10.63 -0.74 -22.98
N PRO A 23 -11.93 -1.11 -22.85
CA PRO A 23 -12.93 -0.31 -22.14
C PRO A 23 -12.51 0.01 -20.70
N LEU A 24 -11.87 -0.95 -20.02
CA LEU A 24 -11.39 -0.75 -18.66
C LEU A 24 -10.28 0.30 -18.59
N ALA A 25 -9.31 0.28 -19.52
CA ALA A 25 -8.28 1.31 -19.60
C ALA A 25 -8.89 2.71 -19.80
N ARG A 26 -9.86 2.85 -20.72
CA ARG A 26 -10.57 4.12 -20.96
C ARG A 26 -11.31 4.61 -19.72
N PHE A 27 -12.00 3.70 -19.02
CA PHE A 27 -12.69 4.01 -17.77
C PHE A 27 -11.71 4.49 -16.69
N LEU A 28 -10.63 3.75 -16.44
CA LEU A 28 -9.62 4.10 -15.44
C LEU A 28 -8.91 5.41 -15.79
N ALA A 29 -8.66 5.67 -17.07
CA ALA A 29 -8.07 6.91 -17.55
C ALA A 29 -8.97 8.10 -17.24
N MET A 30 -10.29 7.96 -17.43
CA MET A 30 -11.28 8.97 -17.07
C MET A 30 -11.34 9.16 -15.55
N ALA A 31 -11.46 8.08 -14.79
CA ALA A 31 -11.61 8.11 -13.32
C ALA A 31 -10.41 8.76 -12.62
N SER A 32 -9.19 8.48 -13.09
CA SER A 32 -7.95 9.01 -12.51
C SER A 32 -7.53 10.39 -13.06
N ASN A 33 -8.25 10.94 -14.05
CA ASN A 33 -7.81 12.11 -14.82
C ASN A 33 -7.49 13.34 -13.97
N ILE A 34 -8.37 13.68 -13.02
CA ILE A 34 -8.21 14.86 -12.17
C ILE A 34 -6.96 14.70 -11.28
N CYS A 35 -6.81 13.55 -10.63
CA CYS A 35 -5.66 13.26 -9.78
C CYS A 35 -4.34 13.28 -10.57
N ARG A 36 -4.31 12.66 -11.76
CA ARG A 36 -3.13 12.68 -12.65
C ARG A 36 -2.74 14.10 -13.05
N LYS A 37 -3.70 14.94 -13.45
CA LYS A 37 -3.43 16.34 -13.83
C LYS A 37 -2.90 17.16 -12.66
N ASN A 38 -3.49 16.99 -11.47
CA ASN A 38 -3.07 17.72 -10.28
C ASN A 38 -1.64 17.37 -9.86
N LEU A 39 -1.27 16.08 -9.84
CA LEU A 39 0.08 15.66 -9.48
C LEU A 39 1.12 15.97 -10.55
N ALA A 40 0.74 15.93 -11.83
CA ALA A 40 1.61 16.33 -12.93
C ALA A 40 2.05 17.80 -12.79
N HIS A 41 1.20 18.67 -12.23
CA HIS A 41 1.55 20.08 -11.96
C HIS A 41 2.69 20.24 -10.94
N CYS A 42 2.89 19.23 -10.08
CA CYS A 42 3.98 19.16 -9.12
C CYS A 42 5.16 18.31 -9.62
N GLY A 43 5.18 17.93 -10.91
CA GLY A 43 6.22 17.08 -11.49
C GLY A 43 6.19 15.63 -11.00
N ARG A 44 5.02 15.12 -10.59
CA ARG A 44 4.86 13.77 -10.04
C ARG A 44 3.84 12.94 -10.81
N GLN A 45 4.04 11.63 -10.82
CA GLN A 45 3.04 10.68 -11.31
C GLN A 45 1.96 10.40 -10.24
N PHE A 46 0.73 10.09 -10.67
CA PHE A 46 -0.28 9.54 -9.77
C PHE A 46 -0.04 8.04 -9.60
N SER A 47 0.55 7.68 -8.46
CA SER A 47 0.92 6.32 -8.12
C SER A 47 -0.21 5.56 -7.41
N TYR A 48 -0.05 4.25 -7.33
CA TYR A 48 -0.97 3.36 -6.61
C TYR A 48 -0.98 3.59 -5.09
N CYS A 49 -2.14 3.41 -4.47
CA CYS A 49 -2.35 3.45 -3.02
C CYS A 49 -3.19 2.26 -2.58
N ASP A 50 -4.51 2.31 -2.79
CA ASP A 50 -5.43 1.24 -2.39
C ASP A 50 -5.16 -0.06 -3.18
N GLU A 51 -4.66 0.08 -4.40
CA GLU A 51 -4.24 -1.04 -5.24
C GLU A 51 -3.07 -1.81 -4.62
N VAL A 52 -2.24 -1.17 -3.79
CA VAL A 52 -1.16 -1.86 -3.05
C VAL A 52 -1.78 -2.83 -2.04
N ALA A 53 -2.79 -2.41 -1.29
CA ALA A 53 -3.45 -3.26 -0.31
C ALA A 53 -4.14 -4.47 -0.96
N VAL A 54 -4.88 -4.24 -2.06
CA VAL A 54 -5.53 -5.32 -2.82
C VAL A 54 -4.49 -6.23 -3.48
N GLY A 55 -3.46 -5.65 -4.08
CA GLY A 55 -2.37 -6.37 -4.73
C GLY A 55 -1.64 -7.30 -3.78
N ILE A 56 -1.38 -6.86 -2.54
CA ILE A 56 -0.77 -7.68 -1.49
C ILE A 56 -1.66 -8.88 -1.10
N VAL A 57 -2.99 -8.71 -1.06
CA VAL A 57 -3.90 -9.82 -0.77
C VAL A 57 -3.87 -10.87 -1.88
N ILE A 58 -3.82 -10.43 -3.15
CA ILE A 58 -3.78 -11.31 -4.32
C ILE A 58 -2.41 -11.99 -4.47
N ASN A 59 -1.33 -11.23 -4.30
CA ASN A 59 0.04 -11.69 -4.43
C ASN A 59 0.90 -11.18 -3.25
N PRO A 60 0.95 -11.92 -2.13
CA PRO A 60 1.70 -11.51 -0.94
C PRO A 60 3.20 -11.32 -1.15
N GLN A 61 3.77 -11.86 -2.25
CA GLN A 61 5.18 -11.69 -2.61
C GLN A 61 5.54 -10.25 -2.99
N ILE A 62 4.54 -9.38 -3.16
CA ILE A 62 4.75 -7.93 -3.35
C ILE A 62 5.34 -7.28 -2.10
N ILE A 63 5.14 -7.84 -0.91
CA ILE A 63 5.75 -7.31 0.32
C ILE A 63 7.25 -7.60 0.31
N THR A 64 8.08 -6.56 0.29
CA THR A 64 9.54 -6.69 0.35
C THR A 64 10.08 -6.51 1.77
N GLU A 65 9.40 -5.71 2.61
CA GLU A 65 9.73 -5.54 4.03
C GLU A 65 8.45 -5.37 4.86
N CYS A 66 8.44 -5.96 6.06
CA CYS A 66 7.40 -5.72 7.05
C CYS A 66 7.95 -5.68 8.48
N LYS A 67 7.19 -5.04 9.37
CA LYS A 67 7.46 -4.98 10.81
C LYS A 67 6.25 -5.44 11.59
N PHE A 68 6.48 -6.15 12.69
CA PHE A 68 5.41 -6.56 13.60
C PHE A 68 5.49 -5.70 14.86
N LEU A 69 4.49 -4.85 15.06
CA LEU A 69 4.45 -3.91 16.16
C LEU A 69 3.15 -4.06 16.94
N LYS A 70 3.21 -3.88 18.25
CA LYS A 70 2.02 -3.59 19.05
C LYS A 70 1.66 -2.13 18.79
N ALA A 71 0.43 -1.87 18.37
CA ALA A 71 0.01 -0.52 18.07
C ALA A 71 -1.42 -0.25 18.56
N SER A 72 -1.72 1.03 18.77
CA SER A 72 -3.05 1.56 19.06
C SER A 72 -3.27 2.86 18.29
N VAL A 73 -4.44 3.48 18.44
CA VAL A 73 -4.78 4.76 17.80
C VAL A 73 -5.06 5.78 18.88
N GLU A 74 -4.43 6.95 18.78
CA GLU A 74 -4.66 8.08 19.68
C GLU A 74 -6.01 8.75 19.37
N LEU A 75 -6.84 9.02 20.39
CA LEU A 75 -8.22 9.49 20.21
C LEU A 75 -8.50 10.87 20.80
N ASN A 76 -7.68 11.31 21.74
CA ASN A 76 -7.96 12.44 22.63
C ASN A 76 -7.00 13.61 22.44
N GLY A 77 -5.79 13.37 21.93
CA GLY A 77 -4.82 14.44 21.67
C GLY A 77 -5.32 15.45 20.64
N SER A 78 -5.20 16.75 20.94
CA SER A 78 -5.66 17.82 20.05
C SER A 78 -4.92 17.85 18.70
N SER A 79 -3.62 17.54 18.71
CA SER A 79 -2.77 17.52 17.51
C SER A 79 -2.45 16.11 17.01
N THR A 80 -2.80 15.06 17.76
CA THR A 80 -2.37 13.68 17.50
C THR A 80 -3.52 12.70 17.33
N ARG A 81 -4.78 13.14 17.47
CA ARG A 81 -5.96 12.32 17.21
C ARG A 81 -5.92 11.70 15.82
N GLY A 82 -6.08 10.38 15.76
CA GLY A 82 -6.05 9.59 14.53
C GLY A 82 -4.66 9.02 14.19
N GLN A 83 -3.60 9.42 14.90
CA GLN A 83 -2.27 8.84 14.70
C GLN A 83 -2.19 7.43 15.28
N VAL A 84 -1.48 6.55 14.56
CA VAL A 84 -1.09 5.23 15.08
C VAL A 84 0.06 5.42 16.06
N VAL A 85 -0.07 4.87 17.27
CA VAL A 85 0.96 4.87 18.32
C VAL A 85 1.47 3.46 18.48
N CYS A 86 2.77 3.26 18.25
CA CYS A 86 3.44 1.97 18.38
C CYS A 86 4.18 1.88 19.72
N ASP A 87 4.14 0.71 20.34
CA ASP A 87 4.99 0.37 21.47
C ASP A 87 6.39 -0.02 20.97
N TRP A 88 7.39 0.79 21.33
CA TRP A 88 8.78 0.58 20.96
C TRP A 88 9.65 0.04 22.11
N THR A 89 9.08 -0.26 23.29
CA THR A 89 9.88 -0.67 24.45
C THR A 89 10.56 -2.02 24.25
N ASP A 90 9.93 -2.93 23.52
CA ASP A 90 10.52 -4.22 23.15
C ASP A 90 11.74 -4.06 22.21
N HIS A 91 11.85 -2.93 21.50
CA HIS A 91 12.97 -2.64 20.60
C HIS A 91 14.22 -2.13 21.34
N HIS A 92 14.05 -1.54 22.53
CA HIS A 92 15.15 -0.99 23.34
C HIS A 92 15.89 -2.03 24.19
N THR A 93 15.22 -3.11 24.59
CA THR A 93 15.82 -4.19 25.40
C THR A 93 16.78 -5.07 24.58
N ALA A 94 16.57 -5.19 23.26
CA ALA A 94 17.46 -5.94 22.37
C ALA A 94 18.82 -5.25 22.12
N VAL A 95 18.86 -3.90 22.14
CA VAL A 95 20.08 -3.13 21.84
C VAL A 95 20.95 -2.92 23.08
N SER A 96 20.36 -2.89 24.27
CA SER A 96 21.06 -2.58 25.51
C SER A 96 21.62 -3.80 26.25
N GLY A 97 21.32 -5.02 25.80
CA GLY A 97 21.79 -6.26 26.45
C GLY A 97 21.27 -6.46 27.88
N VAL A 98 20.38 -5.58 28.36
CA VAL A 98 19.82 -5.62 29.70
C VAL A 98 18.41 -6.19 29.62
N THR A 99 18.28 -7.48 29.94
CA THR A 99 16.98 -8.12 30.17
C THR A 99 16.46 -7.69 31.54
N HIS A 100 15.90 -6.49 31.65
CA HIS A 100 15.04 -6.19 32.77
C HIS A 100 13.72 -6.95 32.56
N SER A 101 13.61 -8.10 33.24
CA SER A 101 12.34 -8.78 33.48
C SER A 101 11.47 -7.85 34.34
N THR A 102 10.81 -6.89 33.71
CA THR A 102 9.72 -6.17 34.34
C THR A 102 8.50 -7.08 34.27
N LYS A 103 8.15 -7.62 35.45
CA LYS A 103 6.93 -8.37 35.72
C LYS A 103 5.76 -7.85 34.89
N ALA A 104 5.10 -8.77 34.19
CA ALA A 104 3.95 -8.52 33.34
C ALA A 104 2.88 -7.66 34.08
N PRO A 105 2.50 -6.48 33.56
CA PRO A 105 1.24 -5.88 33.95
C PRO A 105 0.14 -6.71 33.30
N SER A 106 -0.68 -7.33 34.15
CA SER A 106 -1.97 -7.99 33.91
C SER A 106 -2.35 -8.37 32.47
N GLU A 107 -2.70 -9.64 32.27
CA GLU A 107 -3.24 -10.31 31.08
C GLU A 107 -4.49 -9.68 30.42
N LYS A 108 -4.87 -8.44 30.73
CA LYS A 108 -6.17 -7.86 30.34
C LYS A 108 -6.24 -7.24 28.95
N ARG A 109 -5.17 -7.29 28.16
CA ARG A 109 -5.17 -7.15 26.69
C ARG A 109 -3.74 -7.42 26.21
N ALA A 110 -3.41 -8.67 25.93
CA ALA A 110 -2.24 -8.95 25.11
C ALA A 110 -2.49 -8.24 23.76
N SER A 111 -1.89 -7.07 23.56
CA SER A 111 -2.02 -6.34 22.30
C SER A 111 -1.48 -7.24 21.20
N LYS A 112 -2.35 -7.62 20.26
CA LYS A 112 -1.98 -8.50 19.16
C LYS A 112 -0.97 -7.75 18.29
N MET A 113 0.13 -8.41 17.95
CA MET A 113 1.09 -7.87 16.98
C MET A 113 0.38 -7.60 15.65
N ILE A 114 0.55 -6.39 15.13
CA ILE A 114 0.04 -5.95 13.83
C ILE A 114 1.20 -5.97 12.85
N LYS A 115 0.98 -6.55 11.65
CA LYS A 115 1.93 -6.55 10.56
C LYS A 115 1.81 -5.23 9.77
N PHE A 116 2.83 -4.40 9.84
CA PHE A 116 2.97 -3.19 9.03
C PHE A 116 3.84 -3.50 7.81
N VAL A 117 3.35 -3.21 6.62
CA VAL A 117 4.15 -3.30 5.38
C VAL A 117 4.95 -2.01 5.27
N VAL A 118 6.28 -2.14 5.21
CA VAL A 118 7.21 -0.99 5.20
C VAL A 118 7.65 -0.69 3.77
N SER A 119 7.85 -1.72 2.95
CA SER A 119 8.16 -1.58 1.54
C SER A 119 7.48 -2.66 0.70
N TYR A 120 7.27 -2.34 -0.58
CA TYR A 120 6.66 -3.23 -1.54
C TYR A 120 7.33 -3.15 -2.92
N ASP A 121 7.19 -4.19 -3.73
CA ASP A 121 7.63 -4.25 -5.12
C ASP A 121 6.58 -3.62 -6.05
N ALA A 122 6.82 -2.35 -6.40
CA ALA A 122 5.96 -1.59 -7.30
C ALA A 122 5.99 -2.11 -8.75
N VAL A 123 7.07 -2.76 -9.20
CA VAL A 123 7.19 -3.29 -10.56
C VAL A 123 6.27 -4.50 -10.73
N THR A 124 6.32 -5.43 -9.77
CA THR A 124 5.42 -6.59 -9.74
C THR A 124 3.97 -6.17 -9.62
N LEU A 125 3.65 -5.19 -8.76
CA LEU A 125 2.30 -4.64 -8.67
C LEU A 125 1.84 -4.01 -9.99
N ASN A 126 2.69 -3.19 -10.62
CA ASN A 126 2.35 -2.55 -11.90
C ASN A 126 2.07 -3.59 -12.99
N LYS A 127 2.84 -4.67 -13.02
CA LYS A 127 2.60 -5.79 -13.94
C LYS A 127 1.23 -6.43 -13.71
N LEU A 128 0.81 -6.63 -12.46
CA LEU A 128 -0.53 -7.16 -12.15
C LEU A 128 -1.63 -6.23 -12.67
N VAL A 129 -1.51 -4.93 -12.44
CA VAL A 129 -2.48 -3.94 -12.92
C VAL A 129 -2.52 -3.93 -14.45
N CYS A 130 -1.35 -3.90 -15.10
CA CYS A 130 -1.26 -3.95 -16.56
C CYS A 130 -1.90 -5.21 -17.13
N ASP A 131 -1.59 -6.38 -16.55
CA ASP A 131 -2.15 -7.67 -16.99
C ASP A 131 -3.67 -7.70 -16.81
N ALA A 132 -4.20 -7.19 -15.70
CA ALA A 132 -5.64 -7.13 -15.44
C ALA A 132 -6.36 -6.24 -16.47
N VAL A 133 -5.82 -5.06 -16.75
CA VAL A 133 -6.41 -4.13 -17.72
C VAL A 133 -6.29 -4.64 -19.15
N LYS A 134 -5.19 -5.30 -19.50
CA LYS A 134 -4.96 -5.87 -20.84
C LYS A 134 -5.85 -7.10 -21.10
N LYS A 135 -6.12 -7.92 -20.08
CA LYS A 135 -6.89 -9.16 -20.20
C LYS A 135 -8.39 -8.99 -19.88
N SER A 136 -8.83 -7.77 -19.55
CA SER A 136 -10.20 -7.52 -19.05
C SER A 136 -11.31 -7.98 -19.98
N GLU A 137 -11.06 -8.03 -21.29
CA GLU A 137 -12.03 -8.47 -22.29
C GLU A 137 -12.15 -10.00 -22.42
N GLN A 138 -11.12 -10.74 -22.01
CA GLN A 138 -11.11 -12.22 -22.09
C GLN A 138 -11.92 -12.87 -20.95
N THR A 139 -12.28 -12.09 -19.93
CA THR A 139 -12.92 -12.57 -18.70
C THR A 139 -14.43 -12.33 -18.61
N LEU A 140 -15.07 -11.74 -19.64
CA LEU A 140 -16.53 -11.59 -19.66
C LEU A 140 -17.16 -12.78 -20.40
N PRO A 141 -17.98 -13.63 -19.74
CA PRO A 141 -18.89 -14.50 -20.47
C PRO A 141 -19.78 -13.61 -21.32
N SER A 142 -19.97 -13.97 -22.59
CA SER A 142 -20.98 -13.33 -23.43
C SER A 142 -22.31 -13.36 -22.68
N ALA A 143 -22.84 -12.19 -22.31
CA ALA A 143 -24.16 -12.12 -21.72
C ALA A 143 -25.16 -12.78 -22.69
N PRO A 144 -26.04 -13.68 -22.23
CA PRO A 144 -27.07 -14.23 -23.10
C PRO A 144 -27.94 -13.07 -23.59
N VAL A 145 -28.07 -12.98 -24.92
CA VAL A 145 -29.00 -12.04 -25.57
C VAL A 145 -30.41 -12.39 -25.08
N PRO A 146 -31.18 -11.44 -24.53
CA PRO A 146 -32.58 -11.70 -24.19
C PRO A 146 -33.33 -12.04 -25.49
N VAL A 147 -33.95 -13.23 -25.51
CA VAL A 147 -34.90 -13.64 -26.55
C VAL A 147 -36.23 -12.95 -26.32
#